data_AF-A0A1C5AMW2-F1
#
_entry.id   AF-A0A1C5AMW2-F1
#
_cell.length_a   1.000
_cell.length_b   1.000
_cell.length_c   1.000
_cell.angle_alpha   90.00
_cell.angle_beta   90.00
_cell.angle_gamma   90.00
#
_symmetry.space_group_name_H-M   'P 1'
#
loop_
_entity.id
_entity.type
_entity.pdbx_description
1 polymer ?
#
loop_
_entity_poly.entity_id
_entity_poly.type
_entity_poly.pdbx_seq_one_letter_code
_entity_poly.pdbx_strand_id
1 'polypeptide(L)'
;MTESAKMRDLRRAVKDGQEVIAVHYACESLAEAKDHPPAVSCIGVANLKNGTRQAFSLADMPAEIETKQREIGLLERFYAHLTEHDRSVVLHWNMNSSLYGFDALRNRYRYLAGTDPGQRPSEHLLYDLDDIIGGEYGETYVRHPKLYNIAMLNEIGLFSFLQGKEEAARFKSGDFGAIAGSTTTKARAILDILQALLGGRLKTEKSAGATRFAGERIDAVEAVLSLGDRLRYVERELGRRHSGRSTLTVTDEYDVQDLLSTAAAIC
;
A
#
# COMPACT_ATOMS: atom_id res chain seq x y z
N MET A 1 8.14 -3.26 -18.34
CA MET A 1 8.48 -3.82 -17.01
C MET A 1 7.49 -4.93 -16.72
N THR A 2 7.96 -6.08 -16.23
CA THR A 2 7.08 -7.20 -15.87
C THR A 2 6.49 -6.94 -14.49
N GLU A 3 5.17 -6.87 -14.38
CA GLU A 3 4.42 -6.73 -13.12
C GLU A 3 4.95 -7.74 -12.07
N SER A 4 5.15 -7.32 -10.83
CA SER A 4 5.63 -8.19 -9.75
C SER A 4 4.63 -9.33 -9.45
N ALA A 5 5.13 -10.46 -8.94
CA ALA A 5 4.26 -11.59 -8.57
C ALA A 5 3.22 -11.19 -7.51
N LYS A 6 3.64 -10.41 -6.50
CA LYS A 6 2.77 -9.88 -5.45
C LYS A 6 1.66 -8.98 -6.01
N MET A 7 1.99 -8.11 -6.97
CA MET A 7 0.99 -7.27 -7.64
C MET A 7 -0.04 -8.12 -8.41
N ARG A 8 0.41 -9.11 -9.18
CA ARG A 8 -0.49 -10.03 -9.89
C ARG A 8 -1.43 -10.77 -8.95
N ASP A 9 -0.91 -11.29 -7.84
CA ASP A 9 -1.72 -12.01 -6.86
C ASP A 9 -2.76 -11.11 -6.21
N LEU A 10 -2.38 -9.89 -5.84
CA LEU A 10 -3.28 -8.91 -5.25
C LEU A 10 -4.39 -8.46 -6.22
N ARG A 11 -4.02 -8.21 -7.49
CA ARG A 11 -4.97 -7.90 -8.56
C ARG A 11 -5.94 -9.05 -8.78
N ARG A 12 -5.46 -10.30 -8.75
CA ARG A 12 -6.30 -11.50 -8.86
C ARG A 12 -7.26 -11.60 -7.68
N ALA A 13 -6.78 -11.48 -6.45
CA ALA A 13 -7.60 -11.54 -5.24
C ALA A 13 -8.75 -10.52 -5.28
N VAL A 14 -8.47 -9.28 -5.65
CA VAL A 14 -9.49 -8.22 -5.77
C VAL A 14 -10.47 -8.52 -6.91
N LYS A 15 -10.00 -8.99 -8.06
CA LYS A 15 -10.85 -9.36 -9.21
C LYS A 15 -11.79 -10.53 -8.88
N ASP A 16 -11.29 -11.52 -8.16
CA ASP A 16 -12.04 -12.72 -7.77
C ASP A 16 -13.00 -12.45 -6.59
N GLY A 17 -13.02 -11.22 -6.06
CA GLY A 17 -13.90 -10.82 -4.97
C GLY A 17 -13.48 -11.38 -3.61
N GLN A 18 -12.23 -11.80 -3.46
CA GLN A 18 -11.64 -12.15 -2.17
C GLN A 18 -11.69 -10.93 -1.25
N GLU A 19 -11.92 -11.18 0.04
CA GLU A 19 -11.90 -10.12 1.03
C GLU A 19 -10.49 -9.54 1.18
N VAL A 20 -10.40 -8.21 1.16
CA VAL A 20 -9.16 -7.47 1.38
C VAL A 20 -9.39 -6.51 2.54
N ILE A 21 -8.61 -6.70 3.61
CA ILE A 21 -8.58 -5.81 4.76
C ILE A 21 -7.23 -5.10 4.81
N ALA A 22 -7.21 -3.85 5.24
CA ALA A 22 -5.98 -3.13 5.57
C ALA A 22 -5.85 -3.01 7.07
N VAL A 23 -4.66 -3.28 7.59
CA VAL A 23 -4.33 -3.22 9.01
C VAL A 23 -3.24 -2.18 9.24
N HIS A 24 -3.42 -1.35 10.26
CA HIS A 24 -2.39 -0.48 10.80
C HIS A 24 -2.54 -0.39 12.32
N TYR A 25 -1.48 -0.02 13.04
CA TYR A 25 -1.54 0.08 14.50
C TYR A 25 -0.78 1.30 15.02
N ALA A 26 -1.16 1.74 16.21
CA ALA A 26 -0.49 2.78 16.98
C ALA A 26 -0.01 2.19 18.31
N CYS A 27 1.19 2.59 18.71
CA CYS A 27 1.83 2.15 19.95
C CYS A 27 2.53 3.33 20.64
N GLU A 28 3.05 3.07 21.83
CA GLU A 28 3.96 3.98 22.48
C GLU A 28 5.20 4.23 21.60
N SER A 29 5.88 5.33 21.88
CA SER A 29 7.08 5.69 21.13
C SER A 29 8.12 4.57 21.20
N LEU A 30 8.57 4.07 20.04
CA LEU A 30 9.66 3.08 19.96
C LEU A 30 10.96 3.58 20.60
N ALA A 31 11.16 4.89 20.69
CA ALA A 31 12.32 5.47 21.36
C ALA A 31 12.24 5.40 22.90
N GLU A 32 11.03 5.22 23.44
CA GLU A 32 10.75 5.11 24.88
C GLU A 32 10.68 3.65 25.31
N ALA A 33 10.13 2.76 24.47
CA ALA A 33 10.07 1.31 24.67
C ALA A 33 11.43 0.63 24.42
N LYS A 34 12.38 0.80 25.36
CA LYS A 34 13.77 0.29 25.22
C LYS A 34 13.95 -1.13 25.73
N ASP A 35 13.23 -1.51 26.78
CA ASP A 35 13.40 -2.76 27.53
C ASP A 35 12.16 -3.68 27.50
N HIS A 36 11.13 -3.29 26.75
CA HIS A 36 9.90 -4.07 26.57
C HIS A 36 9.31 -3.85 25.17
N PRO A 37 8.48 -4.77 24.65
CA PRO A 37 7.71 -4.53 23.45
C PRO A 37 6.79 -3.32 23.62
N PRO A 38 6.70 -2.42 22.63
CA PRO A 38 5.89 -1.20 22.70
C PRO A 38 4.42 -1.48 23.09
N ALA A 39 3.90 -0.75 24.06
CA ALA A 39 2.49 -0.74 24.45
C ALA A 39 1.60 -0.30 23.28
N VAL A 40 0.60 -1.11 22.95
CA VAL A 40 -0.33 -0.88 21.86
C VAL A 40 -1.52 -0.08 22.36
N SER A 41 -1.82 1.04 21.70
CA SER A 41 -2.98 1.89 22.05
C SER A 41 -4.17 1.68 21.13
N CYS A 42 -3.92 1.32 19.86
CA CYS A 42 -4.96 1.10 18.88
C CYS A 42 -4.49 0.20 17.73
N ILE A 43 -5.39 -0.64 17.22
CA ILE A 43 -5.24 -1.34 15.93
C ILE A 43 -6.45 -0.98 15.07
N GLY A 44 -6.20 -0.41 13.90
CA GLY A 44 -7.22 -0.02 12.94
C GLY A 44 -7.31 -1.04 11.81
N VAL A 45 -8.53 -1.43 11.46
CA VAL A 45 -8.84 -2.29 10.32
C VAL A 45 -9.82 -1.59 9.41
N ALA A 46 -9.56 -1.61 8.11
CA ALA A 46 -10.49 -1.15 7.09
C ALA A 46 -10.75 -2.28 6.09
N ASN A 47 -11.98 -2.42 5.61
CA ASN A 47 -12.35 -3.46 4.65
C ASN A 47 -12.66 -2.84 3.28
N LEU A 48 -12.09 -3.41 2.22
CA LEU A 48 -12.21 -2.89 0.86
C LEU A 48 -13.63 -3.06 0.30
N LYS A 49 -14.27 -4.20 0.57
CA LYS A 49 -15.52 -4.62 -0.06
C LYS A 49 -16.75 -3.90 0.51
N ASN A 50 -16.86 -3.85 1.83
CA ASN A 50 -18.01 -3.24 2.51
C ASN A 50 -17.72 -1.81 3.03
N GLY A 51 -16.47 -1.35 2.93
CA GLY A 51 -16.06 -0.01 3.35
C GLY A 51 -16.03 0.21 4.87
N THR A 52 -16.23 -0.84 5.68
CA THR A 52 -16.24 -0.71 7.14
C THR A 52 -14.86 -0.31 7.65
N ARG A 53 -14.88 0.41 8.77
CA ARG A 53 -13.69 0.80 9.52
C ARG A 53 -13.94 0.43 10.97
N GLN A 54 -12.99 -0.29 11.57
CA GLN A 54 -13.04 -0.71 12.94
C GLN A 54 -11.72 -0.29 13.62
N ALA A 55 -11.84 0.22 14.85
CA ALA A 55 -10.72 0.39 15.75
C ALA A 55 -10.85 -0.62 16.89
N PHE A 56 -9.75 -1.25 17.25
CA PHE A 56 -9.56 -1.91 18.53
C PHE A 56 -8.68 -0.97 19.34
N SER A 57 -9.28 -0.18 20.23
CA SER A 57 -8.60 0.88 20.96
C SER A 57 -8.70 0.67 22.47
N LEU A 58 -7.74 1.22 23.21
CA LEU A 58 -7.86 1.36 24.66
C LEU A 58 -9.13 2.16 25.00
N ALA A 59 -9.50 3.14 24.17
CA ALA A 59 -10.72 3.94 24.32
C ALA A 59 -12.02 3.12 24.33
N ASP A 60 -12.02 1.90 23.80
CA ASP A 60 -13.21 1.03 23.74
C ASP A 60 -13.58 0.44 25.12
N MET A 61 -12.70 0.59 26.11
CA MET A 61 -12.87 0.01 27.44
C MET A 61 -12.86 1.11 28.52
N PRO A 62 -13.65 0.94 29.60
CA PRO A 62 -13.73 1.90 30.70
C PRO A 62 -12.36 2.24 31.28
N ALA A 63 -12.17 3.51 31.64
CA ALA A 63 -10.87 4.02 32.12
C ALA A 63 -10.49 3.46 33.50
N GLU A 64 -11.46 2.92 34.24
CA GLU A 64 -11.30 2.28 35.55
C GLU A 64 -10.64 0.90 35.45
N ILE A 65 -10.69 0.27 34.27
CA ILE A 65 -9.97 -0.98 34.01
C ILE A 65 -8.49 -0.66 33.88
N GLU A 66 -7.66 -1.45 34.55
CA GLU A 66 -6.21 -1.32 34.51
C GLU A 66 -5.68 -1.38 33.06
N THR A 67 -4.71 -0.53 32.73
CA THR A 67 -4.27 -0.33 31.34
C THR A 67 -3.77 -1.61 30.68
N LYS A 68 -3.01 -2.46 31.40
CA LYS A 68 -2.57 -3.75 30.87
C LYS A 68 -3.76 -4.66 30.58
N GLN A 69 -4.78 -4.73 31.43
CA GLN A 69 -6.00 -5.50 31.12
C GLN A 69 -6.74 -4.97 29.88
N ARG A 70 -6.85 -3.65 29.72
CA ARG A 70 -7.41 -3.04 28.51
C ARG A 70 -6.60 -3.40 27.27
N GLU A 71 -5.29 -3.37 27.37
CA GLU A 71 -4.42 -3.70 26.24
C GLU A 71 -4.51 -5.18 25.85
N ILE A 72 -4.58 -6.10 26.82
CA ILE A 72 -4.85 -7.52 26.55
C ILE A 72 -6.18 -7.66 25.81
N GLY A 73 -7.26 -7.07 26.33
CA GLY A 73 -8.58 -7.16 25.70
C GLY A 73 -8.64 -6.55 24.31
N LEU A 74 -7.87 -5.49 24.03
CA LEU A 74 -7.71 -4.92 22.70
C LEU A 74 -7.07 -5.94 21.74
N LEU A 75 -5.96 -6.54 22.14
CA LEU A 75 -5.22 -7.51 21.33
C LEU A 75 -6.04 -8.77 21.08
N GLU A 76 -6.75 -9.29 22.10
CA GLU A 76 -7.63 -10.44 21.97
C GLU A 76 -8.75 -10.19 20.95
N ARG A 77 -9.42 -9.03 21.01
CA ARG A 77 -10.45 -8.67 20.02
C ARG A 77 -9.88 -8.58 18.61
N PHE A 78 -8.67 -8.03 18.46
CA PHE A 78 -8.01 -7.97 17.15
C PHE A 78 -7.66 -9.36 16.61
N TYR A 79 -7.09 -10.25 17.43
CA TYR A 79 -6.79 -11.62 17.00
C TYR A 79 -8.05 -12.45 16.72
N ALA A 80 -9.14 -12.22 17.46
CA ALA A 80 -10.45 -12.79 17.16
C ALA A 80 -10.98 -12.29 15.80
N HIS A 81 -10.83 -11.00 15.50
CA HIS A 81 -11.19 -10.47 14.19
C HIS A 81 -10.36 -11.11 13.06
N LEU A 82 -9.05 -11.27 13.23
CA LEU A 82 -8.22 -11.97 12.24
C LEU A 82 -8.63 -13.45 12.05
N THR A 83 -9.18 -14.07 13.09
CA THR A 83 -9.72 -15.44 13.03
C THR A 83 -11.00 -15.51 12.21
N GLU A 84 -11.91 -14.56 12.41
CA GLU A 84 -13.15 -14.43 11.63
C GLU A 84 -12.88 -14.15 10.14
N HIS A 85 -11.72 -13.55 9.85
CA HIS A 85 -11.28 -13.13 8.53
C HIS A 85 -10.03 -13.91 8.03
N ASP A 86 -9.87 -15.18 8.44
CA ASP A 86 -8.67 -16.01 8.21
C ASP A 86 -8.26 -16.23 6.75
N ARG A 87 -9.21 -16.07 5.81
CA ARG A 87 -9.01 -16.15 4.36
C ARG A 87 -8.85 -14.80 3.67
N SER A 88 -8.90 -13.70 4.42
CA SER A 88 -8.73 -12.35 3.87
C SER A 88 -7.30 -12.11 3.45
N VAL A 89 -7.12 -11.36 2.36
CA VAL A 89 -5.86 -10.69 2.09
C VAL A 89 -5.71 -9.56 3.09
N VAL A 90 -4.58 -9.53 3.80
CA VAL A 90 -4.25 -8.53 4.80
C VAL A 90 -3.19 -7.60 4.22
N LEU A 91 -3.64 -6.42 3.80
CA LEU A 91 -2.77 -5.33 3.39
C LEU A 91 -2.23 -4.59 4.61
N HIS A 92 -0.98 -4.18 4.54
CA HIS A 92 -0.37 -3.34 5.57
C HIS A 92 0.68 -2.39 4.95
N TRP A 93 1.26 -1.54 5.79
CA TRP A 93 2.31 -0.60 5.40
C TRP A 93 3.52 -0.74 6.31
N ASN A 94 4.60 -1.34 5.81
CA ASN A 94 5.85 -1.53 6.53
C ASN A 94 5.66 -2.18 7.93
N MET A 95 4.92 -3.30 7.99
CA MET A 95 4.63 -4.04 9.23
C MET A 95 5.32 -5.43 9.26
N ASN A 96 6.44 -5.56 8.55
CA ASN A 96 7.22 -6.79 8.41
C ASN A 96 8.29 -7.00 9.49
N SER A 97 8.48 -6.06 10.43
CA SER A 97 9.57 -6.11 11.41
C SER A 97 9.17 -6.80 12.71
N SER A 98 10.14 -7.41 13.40
CA SER A 98 9.95 -7.88 14.77
C SER A 98 9.95 -6.75 15.81
N LEU A 99 10.52 -5.59 15.45
CA LEU A 99 10.54 -4.37 16.28
C LEU A 99 9.24 -3.56 16.14
N TYR A 100 8.59 -3.66 14.98
CA TYR A 100 7.31 -3.01 14.67
C TYR A 100 6.53 -3.81 13.64
N GLY A 101 5.22 -3.96 13.80
CA GLY A 101 4.38 -4.76 12.92
C GLY A 101 3.75 -5.97 13.61
N PHE A 102 3.38 -6.99 12.83
CA PHE A 102 2.62 -8.14 13.36
C PHE A 102 3.40 -8.93 14.41
N ASP A 103 4.71 -9.08 14.23
CA ASP A 103 5.58 -9.75 15.19
C ASP A 103 5.73 -8.94 16.49
N ALA A 104 5.75 -7.61 16.39
CA ALA A 104 5.76 -6.73 17.57
C ALA A 104 4.44 -6.84 18.37
N LEU A 105 3.30 -6.90 17.68
CA LEU A 105 1.99 -7.13 18.32
C LEU A 105 1.96 -8.48 19.06
N ARG A 106 2.50 -9.54 18.45
CA ARG A 106 2.63 -10.86 19.08
C ARG A 106 3.53 -10.80 20.31
N ASN A 107 4.70 -10.19 20.18
CA ASN A 107 5.65 -10.05 21.28
C ASN A 107 5.03 -9.29 22.45
N ARG A 108 4.27 -8.23 22.18
CA ARG A 108 3.54 -7.46 23.20
C ARG A 108 2.47 -8.30 23.88
N TYR A 109 1.65 -9.03 23.12
CA TYR A 109 0.65 -9.92 23.70
C TYR A 109 1.28 -10.95 24.64
N ARG A 110 2.35 -11.62 24.19
CA ARG A 110 3.09 -12.59 24.99
C ARG A 110 3.70 -11.97 26.25
N TYR A 111 4.22 -10.75 26.15
CA TYR A 111 4.75 -10.00 27.30
C TYR A 111 3.68 -9.72 28.36
N LEU A 112 2.45 -9.42 27.94
CA LEU A 112 1.35 -9.10 28.86
C LEU A 112 0.64 -10.34 29.44
N ALA A 113 0.32 -11.31 28.57
CA ALA A 113 -0.53 -12.46 28.87
C ALA A 113 0.26 -13.74 29.21
N GLY A 114 1.57 -13.77 28.95
CA GLY A 114 2.43 -14.93 29.20
C GLY A 114 2.22 -16.11 28.23
N THR A 115 1.44 -15.92 27.17
CA THR A 115 1.13 -16.95 26.15
C THR A 115 1.11 -16.33 24.75
N ASP A 116 1.23 -17.16 23.72
CA ASP A 116 1.03 -16.73 22.34
C ASP A 116 -0.46 -16.51 22.03
N PRO A 117 -0.79 -15.61 21.09
CA PRO A 117 -2.18 -15.41 20.65
C PRO A 117 -2.69 -16.67 19.93
N GLY A 118 -3.99 -16.94 20.06
CA GLY A 118 -4.60 -18.19 19.56
C GLY A 118 -4.56 -18.35 18.04
N GLN A 119 -4.48 -17.26 17.27
CA GLN A 119 -4.46 -17.30 15.81
C GLN A 119 -3.57 -16.21 15.21
N ARG A 120 -3.06 -16.48 14.01
CA ARG A 120 -2.18 -15.59 13.24
C ARG A 120 -2.67 -15.47 11.81
N PRO A 121 -2.51 -14.30 11.15
CA PRO A 121 -2.66 -14.23 9.71
C PRO A 121 -1.68 -15.20 9.06
N SER A 122 -2.13 -15.93 8.06
CA SER A 122 -1.23 -16.76 7.27
C SER A 122 -0.24 -15.86 6.51
N GLU A 123 1.05 -16.17 6.55
CA GLU A 123 2.09 -15.32 5.93
C GLU A 123 1.85 -15.06 4.44
N HIS A 124 1.31 -16.03 3.71
CA HIS A 124 0.97 -15.90 2.28
C HIS A 124 -0.21 -14.96 2.01
N LEU A 125 -0.93 -14.51 3.04
CA LEU A 125 -2.02 -13.53 2.95
C LEU A 125 -1.58 -12.13 3.40
N LEU A 126 -0.35 -11.95 3.87
CA LEU A 126 0.20 -10.65 4.26
C LEU A 126 0.88 -9.96 3.08
N TYR A 127 0.42 -8.74 2.77
CA TYR A 127 0.93 -7.96 1.64
C TYR A 127 1.34 -6.56 2.11
N ASP A 128 2.65 -6.27 2.02
CA ASP A 128 3.17 -4.93 2.26
C ASP A 128 2.99 -4.05 1.02
N LEU A 129 2.17 -3.02 1.14
CA LEU A 129 1.91 -2.11 0.04
C LEU A 129 3.10 -1.19 -0.28
N ASP A 130 3.96 -0.86 0.70
CA ASP A 130 5.17 -0.05 0.46
C ASP A 130 6.14 -0.80 -0.46
N ASP A 131 6.41 -2.07 -0.14
CA ASP A 131 7.29 -2.95 -0.93
C ASP A 131 6.73 -3.20 -2.33
N ILE A 132 5.41 -3.39 -2.46
CA ILE A 132 4.77 -3.61 -3.76
C ILE A 132 4.93 -2.37 -4.64
N ILE A 133 4.65 -1.17 -4.11
CA ILE A 133 4.83 0.07 -4.86
C ILE A 133 6.31 0.31 -5.18
N GLY A 134 7.22 0.02 -4.24
CA GLY A 134 8.67 0.09 -4.43
C GLY A 134 9.16 -0.84 -5.55
N GLY A 135 8.59 -2.05 -5.65
CA GLY A 135 8.87 -2.98 -6.74
C GLY A 135 8.41 -2.50 -8.11
N GLU A 136 7.26 -1.81 -8.18
CA GLU A 136 6.70 -1.32 -9.46
C GLU A 136 7.28 0.04 -9.90
N TYR A 137 7.59 0.95 -8.98
CA TYR A 137 8.00 2.34 -9.30
C TYR A 137 9.42 2.69 -8.82
N GLY A 138 10.11 1.75 -8.17
CA GLY A 138 11.40 1.94 -7.52
C GLY A 138 11.27 2.53 -6.11
N GLU A 139 12.22 2.21 -5.22
CA GLU A 139 12.20 2.61 -3.79
C GLU A 139 12.04 4.11 -3.51
N THR A 140 12.37 4.95 -4.49
CA THR A 140 12.29 6.41 -4.43
C THR A 140 11.01 6.96 -5.08
N TYR A 141 9.93 6.17 -5.11
CA TYR A 141 8.63 6.57 -5.67
C TYR A 141 7.99 7.74 -4.91
N VAL A 142 8.35 7.92 -3.64
CA VAL A 142 7.95 9.08 -2.83
C VAL A 142 8.93 9.28 -1.68
N ARG A 143 9.12 10.52 -1.22
CA ARG A 143 9.94 10.82 -0.05
C ARG A 143 9.29 10.34 1.26
N HIS A 144 10.11 10.12 2.29
CA HIS A 144 9.62 9.79 3.63
C HIS A 144 8.95 11.01 4.33
N PRO A 145 7.95 10.79 5.21
CA PRO A 145 7.27 9.52 5.49
C PRO A 145 6.35 9.09 4.33
N LYS A 146 6.58 7.89 3.78
CA LYS A 146 6.03 7.47 2.48
C LYS A 146 4.50 7.41 2.47
N LEU A 147 3.86 6.80 3.49
CA LEU A 147 2.40 6.69 3.59
C LEU A 147 1.69 8.06 3.54
N TYR A 148 2.18 9.04 4.30
CA TYR A 148 1.60 10.38 4.31
C TYR A 148 1.80 11.07 2.97
N ASN A 149 3.02 11.08 2.44
CA ASN A 149 3.32 11.81 1.21
C ASN A 149 2.63 11.21 -0.01
N ILE A 150 2.55 9.87 -0.12
CA ILE A 150 1.86 9.23 -1.24
C ILE A 150 0.35 9.49 -1.19
N ALA A 151 -0.25 9.47 0.00
CA ALA A 151 -1.66 9.79 0.17
C ALA A 151 -1.95 11.25 -0.20
N MET A 152 -1.13 12.19 0.28
CA MET A 152 -1.24 13.61 -0.08
C MET A 152 -1.08 13.85 -1.59
N LEU A 153 -0.09 13.21 -2.22
CA LEU A 153 0.15 13.33 -3.66
C LEU A 153 -1.04 12.82 -4.50
N ASN A 154 -1.77 11.84 -3.97
CA ASN A 154 -2.93 11.24 -4.61
C ASN A 154 -4.27 11.83 -4.13
N GLU A 155 -4.24 12.95 -3.39
CA GLU A 155 -5.43 13.65 -2.90
C GLU A 155 -6.33 12.75 -2.02
N ILE A 156 -5.72 11.78 -1.33
CA ILE A 156 -6.42 10.87 -0.40
C ILE A 156 -6.67 11.60 0.93
N GLY A 157 -7.91 11.55 1.42
CA GLY A 157 -8.33 12.27 2.62
C GLY A 157 -7.67 11.74 3.89
N LEU A 158 -6.92 12.61 4.59
CA LEU A 158 -6.17 12.30 5.82
C LEU A 158 -6.71 13.05 7.06
N PHE A 159 -8.03 13.20 7.17
CA PHE A 159 -8.69 14.12 8.12
C PHE A 159 -8.24 14.01 9.60
N SER A 160 -8.00 12.79 10.10
CA SER A 160 -7.56 12.55 11.49
C SER A 160 -6.11 12.06 11.58
N PHE A 161 -5.31 12.24 10.52
CA PHE A 161 -3.94 11.74 10.51
C PHE A 161 -3.08 12.50 11.52
N LEU A 162 -2.40 11.75 12.38
CA LEU A 162 -1.44 12.21 13.37
C LEU A 162 -0.06 11.75 12.91
N GLN A 163 0.91 12.66 12.95
CA GLN A 163 2.31 12.32 12.74
C GLN A 163 2.92 11.73 14.01
N GLY A 164 4.07 11.05 13.90
CA GLY A 164 4.66 10.30 15.01
C GLY A 164 4.89 11.10 16.29
N LYS A 165 5.27 12.39 16.20
CA LYS A 165 5.42 13.26 17.38
C LYS A 165 4.08 13.58 18.06
N GLU A 166 3.05 13.81 17.26
CA GLU A 166 1.70 14.11 17.76
C GLU A 166 1.07 12.86 18.39
N GLU A 167 1.22 11.71 17.73
CA GLU A 167 0.74 10.42 18.22
C GLU A 167 1.37 10.07 19.58
N ALA A 168 2.69 10.26 19.73
CA ALA A 168 3.38 10.07 21.01
C ALA A 168 2.87 11.03 22.11
N ALA A 169 2.54 12.28 21.78
CA ALA A 169 1.97 13.22 22.73
C ALA A 169 0.53 12.85 23.15
N ARG A 170 -0.28 12.38 22.20
CA ARG A 170 -1.65 11.88 22.45
C ARG A 170 -1.63 10.61 23.31
N PHE A 171 -0.65 9.74 23.08
CA PHE A 171 -0.46 8.53 23.89
C PHE A 171 -0.20 8.90 25.35
N LYS A 172 0.75 9.81 25.60
CA LYS A 172 1.09 10.27 26.96
C LYS A 172 -0.05 10.99 27.67
N SER A 173 -0.88 11.72 26.93
CA SER A 173 -2.05 12.42 27.48
C SER A 173 -3.28 11.53 27.64
N GLY A 174 -3.24 10.27 27.21
CA GLY A 174 -4.37 9.34 27.28
C GLY A 174 -5.49 9.63 26.28
N ASP A 175 -5.22 10.45 25.25
CA ASP A 175 -6.18 10.77 24.19
C ASP A 175 -6.24 9.65 23.14
N PHE A 176 -6.72 8.49 23.60
CA PHE A 176 -6.86 7.28 22.78
C PHE A 176 -7.95 7.41 21.71
N GLY A 177 -8.88 8.37 21.87
CA GLY A 177 -9.89 8.69 20.86
C GLY A 177 -9.28 9.31 19.60
N ALA A 178 -8.40 10.32 19.77
CA ALA A 178 -7.67 10.91 18.66
C ALA A 178 -6.76 9.89 17.96
N ILE A 179 -6.09 9.03 18.74
CA ILE A 179 -5.27 7.94 18.19
C ILE A 179 -6.12 6.99 17.35
N ALA A 180 -7.28 6.54 17.86
CA ALA A 180 -8.16 5.65 17.12
C ALA A 180 -8.65 6.24 15.78
N GLY A 181 -9.02 7.52 15.76
CA GLY A 181 -9.35 8.23 14.53
C GLY A 181 -8.18 8.27 13.54
N SER A 182 -6.96 8.44 14.05
CA SER A 182 -5.76 8.42 13.24
C SER A 182 -5.44 7.05 12.66
N THR A 183 -5.43 6.01 13.49
CA THR A 183 -5.07 4.65 13.08
C THR A 183 -6.06 4.12 12.03
N THR A 184 -7.36 4.39 12.19
CA THR A 184 -8.37 4.02 11.20
C THR A 184 -8.26 4.83 9.90
N THR A 185 -7.90 6.11 9.98
CA THR A 185 -7.58 6.94 8.80
C THR A 185 -6.40 6.35 8.02
N LYS A 186 -5.33 5.94 8.72
CA LYS A 186 -4.15 5.31 8.11
C LYS A 186 -4.49 3.97 7.46
N ALA A 187 -5.24 3.10 8.16
CA ALA A 187 -5.71 1.82 7.61
C ALA A 187 -6.57 2.03 6.36
N ARG A 188 -7.47 3.03 6.35
CA ARG A 188 -8.24 3.34 5.15
C ARG A 188 -7.38 3.87 4.01
N ALA A 189 -6.44 4.77 4.30
CA ALA A 189 -5.56 5.34 3.29
C ALA A 189 -4.78 4.25 2.52
N ILE A 190 -4.36 3.17 3.20
CA ILE A 190 -3.73 2.00 2.57
C ILE A 190 -4.64 1.40 1.48
N LEU A 191 -5.94 1.25 1.74
CA LEU A 191 -6.89 0.76 0.73
C LEU A 191 -7.11 1.75 -0.41
N ASP A 192 -7.19 3.04 -0.11
CA ASP A 192 -7.37 4.08 -1.15
C ASP A 192 -6.15 4.13 -2.09
N ILE A 193 -4.93 3.97 -1.54
CA ILE A 193 -3.69 3.84 -2.31
C ILE A 193 -3.74 2.57 -3.16
N LEU A 194 -4.15 1.43 -2.61
CA LEU A 194 -4.31 0.19 -3.37
C LEU A 194 -5.26 0.38 -4.56
N GLN A 195 -6.41 1.02 -4.36
CA GLN A 195 -7.37 1.28 -5.43
C GLN A 195 -6.81 2.20 -6.51
N ALA A 196 -5.98 3.18 -6.15
CA ALA A 196 -5.27 4.02 -7.12
C ALA A 196 -4.23 3.20 -7.90
N LEU A 197 -3.49 2.33 -7.22
CA LEU A 197 -2.46 1.46 -7.78
C LEU A 197 -3.04 0.46 -8.78
N LEU A 198 -4.06 -0.31 -8.37
CA LEU A 198 -4.70 -1.30 -9.24
C LEU A 198 -5.40 -0.66 -10.45
N GLY A 199 -5.90 0.56 -10.27
CA GLY A 199 -6.50 1.36 -11.33
C GLY A 199 -5.49 2.07 -12.25
N GLY A 200 -4.19 1.85 -12.09
CA GLY A 200 -3.15 2.46 -12.94
C GLY A 200 -3.07 3.98 -12.84
N ARG A 201 -3.52 4.56 -11.72
CA ARG A 201 -3.70 6.01 -11.56
C ARG A 201 -2.99 6.56 -10.32
N LEU A 202 -2.17 5.74 -9.68
CA LEU A 202 -1.32 6.13 -8.56
C LEU A 202 -0.23 7.09 -9.06
N LYS A 203 -0.25 8.32 -8.56
CA LYS A 203 0.80 9.32 -8.78
C LYS A 203 1.96 9.06 -7.83
N THR A 204 3.18 9.05 -8.35
CA THR A 204 4.46 9.01 -7.62
C THR A 204 5.22 10.32 -7.88
N GLU A 205 6.26 10.63 -7.10
CA GLU A 205 7.06 11.85 -7.30
C GLU A 205 7.71 11.91 -8.69
N LYS A 206 7.98 10.76 -9.30
CA LYS A 206 8.54 10.63 -10.65
C LYS A 206 7.48 10.35 -11.71
N SER A 207 6.22 10.17 -11.34
CA SER A 207 5.15 10.02 -12.33
C SER A 207 5.12 11.30 -13.15
N ALA A 208 5.36 11.20 -14.46
CA ALA A 208 5.34 12.33 -15.39
C ALA A 208 3.94 12.97 -15.56
N GLY A 209 3.01 12.66 -14.66
CA GLY A 209 1.62 13.08 -14.68
C GLY A 209 0.77 12.26 -15.66
N ALA A 210 -0.54 12.40 -15.49
CA ALA A 210 -1.47 12.16 -16.57
C ALA A 210 -1.55 13.45 -17.40
N THR A 211 -1.37 13.34 -18.72
CA THR A 211 -1.55 14.46 -19.64
C THR A 211 -2.97 14.44 -20.21
N ARG A 212 -3.47 15.58 -20.70
CA ARG A 212 -4.71 15.59 -21.48
C ARG A 212 -4.37 15.49 -22.95
N PHE A 213 -5.03 14.56 -23.64
CA PHE A 213 -4.92 14.42 -25.09
C PHE A 213 -6.31 14.08 -25.64
N ALA A 214 -6.72 14.76 -26.71
CA ALA A 214 -8.03 14.58 -27.35
C ALA A 214 -9.26 14.67 -26.40
N GLY A 215 -9.17 15.48 -25.34
CA GLY A 215 -10.25 15.63 -24.35
C GLY A 215 -10.28 14.55 -23.26
N GLU A 216 -9.41 13.54 -23.35
CA GLU A 216 -9.29 12.47 -22.38
C GLU A 216 -8.02 12.60 -21.53
N ARG A 217 -8.02 11.94 -20.37
CA ARG A 217 -6.87 11.91 -19.45
C ARG A 217 -6.06 10.65 -19.76
N ILE A 218 -4.83 10.82 -20.22
CA ILE A 218 -3.94 9.72 -20.61
C ILE A 218 -2.76 9.67 -19.65
N ASP A 219 -2.43 8.49 -19.14
CA ASP A 219 -1.18 8.28 -18.40
C ASP A 219 -0.01 8.38 -19.38
N ALA A 220 0.87 9.36 -19.16
CA ALA A 220 1.95 9.64 -20.10
C ALA A 220 2.95 8.47 -20.20
N VAL A 221 3.13 7.71 -19.12
CA VAL A 221 4.05 6.56 -19.09
C VAL A 221 3.42 5.37 -19.82
N GLU A 222 2.15 5.07 -19.54
CA GLU A 222 1.41 3.99 -20.23
C GLU A 222 1.32 4.26 -21.74
N ALA A 223 1.06 5.51 -22.14
CA ALA A 223 1.01 5.88 -23.54
C ALA A 223 2.34 5.64 -24.25
N VAL A 224 3.47 6.04 -23.63
CA VAL A 224 4.81 5.82 -24.19
C VAL A 224 5.13 4.33 -24.30
N LEU A 225 4.81 3.53 -23.28
CA LEU A 225 5.03 2.08 -23.31
C LEU A 225 4.19 1.39 -24.39
N SER A 226 2.90 1.72 -24.48
CA SER A 226 1.98 1.17 -25.49
C SER A 226 2.40 1.56 -26.91
N LEU A 227 2.85 2.80 -27.10
CA LEU A 227 3.41 3.26 -28.38
C LEU A 227 4.69 2.49 -28.74
N GLY A 228 5.60 2.30 -27.78
CA GLY A 228 6.82 1.51 -27.97
C GLY A 228 6.54 0.07 -28.39
N ASP A 229 5.57 -0.60 -27.77
CA ASP A 229 5.18 -1.97 -28.14
C ASP A 229 4.57 -2.06 -29.54
N ARG A 230 3.74 -1.07 -29.92
CA ARG A 230 3.21 -0.99 -31.29
C ARG A 230 4.30 -0.70 -32.31
N LEU A 231 5.31 0.11 -31.97
CA LEU A 231 6.42 0.38 -32.86
C LEU A 231 7.29 -0.85 -33.09
N ARG A 232 7.47 -1.73 -32.11
CA ARG A 232 8.12 -3.04 -32.34
C ARG A 232 7.34 -3.92 -33.31
N TYR A 233 6.00 -3.84 -33.29
CA TYR A 233 5.17 -4.50 -34.31
C TYR A 233 5.46 -3.92 -35.70
N VAL A 234 5.46 -2.59 -35.83
CA VAL A 234 5.77 -1.89 -37.08
C VAL A 234 7.18 -2.24 -37.58
N GLU A 235 8.19 -2.21 -36.71
CA GLU A 235 9.57 -2.61 -37.00
C GLU A 235 9.62 -4.04 -37.58
N ARG A 236 8.94 -4.99 -36.93
CA ARG A 236 8.88 -6.38 -37.40
C ARG A 236 8.21 -6.53 -38.77
N GLU A 237 7.13 -5.79 -39.02
CA GLU A 237 6.47 -5.79 -40.33
C GLU A 237 7.30 -5.09 -41.39
N LEU A 238 8.01 -4.00 -41.06
CA LEU A 238 8.96 -3.35 -41.97
C LEU A 238 10.16 -4.25 -42.33
N GLY A 239 10.55 -5.13 -41.40
CA GLY A 239 11.52 -6.20 -41.61
C GLY A 239 11.04 -7.32 -42.54
N ARG A 240 9.73 -7.40 -42.83
CA ARG A 240 9.12 -8.42 -43.70
C ARG A 240 8.52 -7.76 -44.94
N ARG A 241 9.22 -7.77 -46.07
CA ARG A 241 8.69 -7.20 -47.34
C ARG A 241 8.47 -8.23 -48.43
N HIS A 242 7.42 -8.00 -49.21
CA HIS A 242 7.17 -8.69 -50.47
C HIS A 242 8.02 -8.09 -51.60
N SER A 243 8.50 -8.93 -52.53
CA SER A 243 9.08 -8.56 -53.83
C SER A 243 10.44 -7.82 -53.85
N GLY A 244 11.52 -8.50 -53.44
CA GLY A 244 12.89 -8.20 -53.91
C GLY A 244 13.54 -6.87 -53.50
N ARG A 245 12.89 -6.04 -52.66
CA ARG A 245 13.47 -4.81 -52.11
C ARG A 245 14.32 -5.13 -50.87
N SER A 246 15.37 -4.33 -50.65
CA SER A 246 16.21 -4.45 -49.45
C SER A 246 15.41 -4.21 -48.17
N THR A 247 15.65 -5.03 -47.16
CA THR A 247 15.04 -4.91 -45.83
C THR A 247 15.46 -3.58 -45.20
N LEU A 248 14.50 -2.85 -44.62
CA LEU A 248 14.80 -1.68 -43.82
C LEU A 248 15.24 -2.18 -42.44
N THR A 249 16.50 -1.96 -42.08
CA THR A 249 17.07 -2.35 -40.79
C THR A 249 17.17 -1.13 -39.91
N VAL A 250 16.49 -1.16 -38.76
CA VAL A 250 16.66 -0.16 -37.71
C VAL A 250 17.79 -0.66 -36.82
N THR A 251 18.93 0.03 -36.85
CA THR A 251 20.16 -0.46 -36.22
C THR A 251 20.68 0.46 -35.13
N ASP A 252 20.32 1.74 -35.18
CA ASP A 252 20.76 2.72 -34.20
C ASP A 252 19.62 3.66 -33.74
N GLU A 253 19.97 4.57 -32.84
CA GLU A 253 19.03 5.52 -32.24
C GLU A 253 18.47 6.53 -33.25
N TYR A 254 19.21 6.86 -34.31
CA TYR A 254 18.76 7.79 -35.35
C TYR A 254 17.72 7.13 -36.26
N ASP A 255 17.92 5.86 -36.62
CA ASP A 255 16.92 5.08 -37.36
C ASP A 255 15.58 5.02 -36.60
N VAL A 256 15.63 4.90 -35.27
CA VAL A 256 14.45 4.92 -34.38
C VAL A 256 13.79 6.31 -34.39
N GLN A 257 14.58 7.37 -34.31
CA GLN A 257 14.07 8.75 -34.36
C GLN A 257 13.40 9.06 -35.71
N ASP A 258 13.98 8.64 -36.83
CA ASP A 258 13.40 8.83 -38.16
C ASP A 258 12.09 8.06 -38.33
N LEU A 259 12.03 6.82 -37.83
CA LEU A 259 10.82 6.01 -37.82
C LEU A 259 9.71 6.70 -36.99
N LEU A 260 10.04 7.20 -35.80
CA LEU A 260 9.13 7.94 -34.93
C LEU A 260 8.63 9.23 -35.58
N SER A 261 9.53 9.99 -36.18
CA SER A 261 9.25 11.26 -36.85
C SER A 261 8.28 11.05 -38.02
N THR A 262 8.47 9.97 -38.78
CA THR A 262 7.62 9.61 -39.92
C THR A 262 6.24 9.15 -39.46
N ALA A 263 6.16 8.34 -38.40
CA ALA A 263 4.88 7.90 -37.84
C ALA A 263 4.07 9.06 -37.25
N ALA A 264 4.74 10.02 -36.61
CA ALA A 264 4.11 11.22 -36.07
C ALA A 264 3.62 12.20 -37.16
N ALA A 265 4.25 12.19 -38.34
CA ALA A 265 3.88 13.05 -39.47
C ALA A 265 2.70 12.53 -40.30
N ILE A 266 2.21 11.31 -40.04
CA ILE A 266 1.07 10.68 -40.74
C ILE A 266 -0.28 10.97 -40.05
N CYS A 267 -0.25 11.59 -38.87
CA CYS A 267 -1.42 12.12 -38.17
C CYS A 267 -1.62 13.60 -38.47
#